data_AF-A0A836BJ48-F1
#
_entry.id   AF-A0A836BJ48-F1
#
_cell.length_a   1.000
_cell.length_b   1.000
_cell.length_c   1.000
_cell.angle_alpha   90.00
_cell.angle_beta   90.00
_cell.angle_gamma   90.00
#
_symmetry.space_group_name_H-M   'P 1'
#
loop_
_entity.id
_entity.type
_entity.pdbx_description
1 polymer ?
#
loop_
_entity_poly.entity_id
_entity_poly.type
_entity_poly.pdbx_seq_one_letter_code
_entity_poly.pdbx_strand_id
1 'polypeptide(L)' 'MVSDNLETLIFMKNAIYSTQQAVAMWTDSSAMVYSMKLLFDNTWSKSKHIHL' A
#
# COMPACT_ATOMS: atom_id res chain seq x y z
N MET A 1 2.19 2.53 -2.43
CA MET A 1 2.19 1.10 -2.83
C MET A 1 2.63 1.07 -4.26
N VAL A 2 3.72 0.36 -4.55
CA VAL A 2 4.09 0.00 -5.92
C VAL A 2 3.84 -1.49 -6.01
N SER A 3 3.03 -1.91 -6.98
CA SER A 3 2.61 -3.30 -7.12
C SER A 3 2.51 -3.62 -8.59
N ASP A 4 3.13 -4.71 -9.00
CA ASP A 4 2.65 -5.50 -10.13
C ASP A 4 1.70 -6.58 -9.57
N ASN A 5 0.93 -7.29 -10.41
CA ASN A 5 -0.04 -8.27 -9.89
C ASN A 5 0.62 -9.49 -9.21
N LEU A 6 1.95 -9.52 -9.05
CA LEU A 6 2.74 -10.63 -8.51
C LEU A 6 3.52 -10.23 -7.24
N GLU A 7 3.86 -8.95 -7.07
CA GLU A 7 4.62 -8.44 -5.94
C GLU A 7 4.07 -7.10 -5.43
N THR A 8 4.35 -6.79 -4.16
CA THR A 8 4.01 -5.49 -3.58
C THR A 8 5.11 -4.95 -2.67
N LEU A 9 5.35 -3.64 -2.77
CA LEU A 9 6.19 -2.88 -1.86
C LEU A 9 5.32 -2.00 -0.95
N ILE A 10 5.41 -2.26 0.35
CA ILE A 10 4.63 -1.58 1.40
C ILE A 10 5.58 -0.68 2.21
N PHE A 11 5.20 0.58 2.38
CA PHE A 11 5.91 1.53 3.22
C PHE A 11 5.14 1.72 4.52
N MET A 12 5.76 1.37 5.65
CA MET A 12 5.19 1.51 6.97
C MET A 12 5.96 2.58 7.74
N LYS A 13 5.23 3.59 8.23
CA LYS A 13 5.77 4.59 9.15
C LYS A 13 5.51 4.13 10.57
N ASN A 14 6.52 4.23 11.43
CA ASN A 14 6.29 4.04 12.85
C ASN A 14 5.37 5.15 13.39
N ALA A 15 4.28 4.79 14.08
CA ALA A 15 3.31 5.76 14.60
C ALA A 15 3.81 6.53 15.83
N ILE A 16 4.81 5.99 16.54
CA ILE A 16 5.34 6.50 17.81
C ILE A 16 6.58 7.38 17.58
N TYR A 17 7.44 7.03 16.62
CA TYR A 17 8.64 7.79 16.30
C TYR A 17 8.42 8.72 15.10
N SER A 18 9.00 9.93 15.16
CA SER A 18 8.85 10.95 14.12
C SER A 18 9.35 10.47 12.76
N THR A 19 9.01 11.24 11.72
CA THR A 19 9.05 11.00 10.26
C THR A 19 10.31 10.37 9.63
N GLN A 20 11.35 10.07 10.41
CA GLN A 20 12.65 9.59 9.92
C GLN A 20 12.80 8.05 9.96
N GLN A 21 11.86 7.32 10.55
CA GLN A 21 11.87 5.84 10.57
C GLN A 21 10.69 5.28 9.78
N ALA A 22 10.84 5.27 8.45
CA ALA A 22 9.99 4.49 7.57
C ALA A 22 10.70 3.17 7.24
N VAL A 23 9.99 2.06 7.34
CA VAL A 23 10.47 0.76 6.87
C VAL A 23 9.72 0.39 5.59
N ALA A 24 10.44 -0.23 4.66
CA ALA A 24 9.86 -0.81 3.47
C ALA A 24 9.84 -2.33 3.60
N MET A 25 8.73 -2.94 3.21
CA MET A 25 8.56 -4.39 3.12
C MET A 25 8.22 -4.75 1.68
N TRP A 26 9.03 -5.63 1.09
CA TRP A 26 8.75 -6.29 -0.18
C TRP A 26 8.18 -7.69 0.10
N THR A 27 7.21 -8.12 -0.70
CA THR A 27 6.62 -9.45 -0.60
C THR A 27 6.00 -9.88 -1.92
N ASP A 28 6.14 -11.18 -2.23
CA ASP A 28 5.53 -11.91 -3.34
C ASP A 28 4.44 -12.90 -2.84
N SER A 29 4.10 -12.83 -1.54
CA SER A 29 3.05 -13.66 -0.97
C SER A 29 1.71 -13.36 -1.64
N SER A 30 1.13 -14.36 -2.30
CA SER A 30 -0.14 -14.24 -3.02
C SER A 30 -1.27 -13.69 -2.15
N ALA A 31 -1.33 -14.11 -0.88
CA ALA A 31 -2.30 -13.62 0.09
C ALA A 31 -2.10 -12.14 0.40
N MET A 32 -0.85 -11.67 0.55
CA MET A 32 -0.55 -10.26 0.83
C MET A 32 -0.78 -9.40 -0.40
N VAL A 33 -0.35 -9.84 -1.57
CA VAL A 33 -0.57 -9.15 -2.86
C VAL A 33 -2.06 -8.96 -3.12
N TYR A 34 -2.86 -10.03 -2.97
CA TYR A 34 -4.32 -9.95 -3.11
C TYR A 34 -4.94 -8.99 -2.09
N SER A 35 -4.53 -9.09 -0.82
CA SER A 35 -5.08 -8.26 0.26
C SER A 35 -4.78 -6.77 0.05
N MET A 36 -3.56 -6.44 -0.38
CA MET A 36 -3.15 -5.05 -0.65
C MET A 36 -3.87 -4.48 -1.87
N LYS A 37 -4.09 -5.27 -2.92
CA LYS A 37 -4.91 -4.89 -4.07
C LYS A 37 -6.35 -4.58 -3.68
N LEU A 38 -6.98 -5.48 -2.92
CA LEU A 38 -8.36 -5.30 -2.44
C LEU A 38 -8.50 -4.02 -1.60
N LEU A 39 -7.52 -3.77 -0.71
CA LEU A 39 -7.49 -2.55 0.09
C LEU A 39 -7.36 -1.30 -0.79
N PHE A 40 -6.42 -1.32 -1.74
CA PHE A 40 -6.23 -0.22 -2.68
C PHE A 40 -7.50 0.09 -3.47
N ASP A 41 -8.13 -0.92 -4.09
CA ASP A 41 -9.32 -0.74 -4.92
C ASP A 41 -10.50 -0.17 -4.10
N ASN A 42 -10.69 -0.66 -2.87
CA ASN A 42 -11.71 -0.14 -1.96
C ASN A 42 -11.42 1.31 -1.51
N THR A 43 -10.16 1.67 -1.28
CA THR A 43 -9.79 3.06 -0.95
C THR A 43 -9.93 3.97 -2.18
N TRP A 44 -9.51 3.51 -3.35
CA TRP A 44 -9.54 4.26 -4.60
C TRP A 44 -10.97 4.55 -5.06
N SER A 45 -11.85 3.55 -5.02
CA SER A 45 -13.27 3.72 -5.36
C SER A 45 -14.02 4.73 -4.47
N LYS A 46 -13.52 4.97 -3.26
CA LYS A 46 -14.05 5.98 -2.32
C LYS A 46 -13.33 7.31 -2.40
N SER A 47 -12.24 7.40 -3.16
CA SER A 47 -11.50 8.64 -3.33
C SER A 47 -12.32 9.64 -4.14
N LYS A 48 -12.22 10.92 -3.81
CA LYS A 48 -12.91 11.96 -4.58
C LYS A 48 -12.29 12.05 -5.96
N HIS A 49 -13.12 12.06 -6.99
CA HIS A 49 -12.66 12.42 -8.33
C HIS A 49 -12.10 13.83 -8.28
N ILE A 50 -10.80 13.96 -8.55
CA ILE A 50 -10.18 15.25 -8.79
C ILE A 50 -10.63 15.65 -10.20
N HIS A 51 -11.75 16.36 -10.29
CA HIS A 51 -12.09 17.08 -11.53
C HIS A 51 -11.05 18.20 -11.66
N LEU A 52 -10.14 18.06 -12.62
CA LEU A 52 -9.27 19.13 -13.13
C LEU A 52 -10.06 20.00 -14.10
#